data_AF-A0AA97F5A7-F1
#
_entry.id   AF-A0AA97F5A7-F1
#
_cell.length_a   1.000
_cell.length_b   1.000
_cell.length_c   1.000
_cell.angle_alpha   90.00
_cell.angle_beta   90.00
_cell.angle_gamma   90.00
#
_symmetry.space_group_name_H-M   'P 1'
#
loop_
_entity.id
_entity.type
_entity.pdbx_description
1 polymer ?
#
loop_
_entity_poly.entity_id
_entity_poly.type
_entity_poly.pdbx_seq_one_letter_code
_entity_poly.pdbx_strand_id
1 'polypeptide(L)'
;MPSTTMTIRVPDELHERLMRLTKATQRSRSWLAADAVARYVDRELAIIEGIEQGIEDTQSGRIIDHDAAMDDLQRIVDEARQEQAIRK
;
A
#
# COMPACT_ATOMS: atom_id res chain seq x y z
N MET A 1 -7.33 -22.38 -1.90
CA MET A 1 -8.06 -21.19 -2.36
C MET A 1 -8.31 -21.33 -3.85
N PRO A 2 -9.50 -21.00 -4.36
CA PRO A 2 -9.76 -21.02 -5.80
C PRO A 2 -8.87 -19.98 -6.51
N SER A 3 -8.41 -20.31 -7.72
CA SER A 3 -7.60 -19.42 -8.54
C SER A 3 -8.28 -19.19 -9.89
N THR A 4 -8.30 -17.95 -10.34
CA THR A 4 -8.84 -17.57 -11.65
C THR A 4 -7.69 -17.32 -12.62
N THR A 5 -7.79 -17.84 -13.84
CA THR A 5 -6.79 -17.59 -14.88
C THR A 5 -7.11 -16.29 -15.61
N MET A 6 -6.11 -15.42 -15.74
CA MET A 6 -6.17 -14.17 -16.50
C MET A 6 -5.11 -14.20 -17.59
N THR A 7 -5.49 -13.82 -18.81
CA THR A 7 -4.56 -13.68 -19.93
C THR A 7 -4.20 -12.20 -20.08
N ILE A 8 -2.91 -11.87 -19.94
CA ILE A 8 -2.38 -10.51 -20.09
C ILE A 8 -1.41 -10.45 -21.25
N ARG A 9 -1.41 -9.33 -21.98
CA ARG A 9 -0.35 -9.02 -22.94
C ARG A 9 0.73 -8.22 -22.21
N VAL A 10 1.98 -8.62 -22.41
CA VAL A 10 3.15 -7.93 -21.85
C VAL A 10 4.14 -7.65 -22.98
N PRO A 11 4.87 -6.52 -22.94
CA PRO A 11 5.98 -6.29 -23.86
C PRO A 11 7.04 -7.38 -23.76
N ASP A 12 7.72 -7.68 -24.87
CA ASP A 12 8.77 -8.73 -24.92
C ASP A 12 9.90 -8.45 -23.90
N GLU A 13 10.32 -7.19 -23.77
CA GLU A 13 11.32 -6.79 -22.78
C GLU A 13 10.90 -7.16 -21.34
N LEU A 14 9.62 -6.96 -21.00
CA LEU A 14 9.09 -7.32 -19.69
C LEU A 14 9.07 -8.84 -19.50
N HIS A 15 8.73 -9.60 -20.55
CA HIS A 15 8.77 -11.05 -20.52
C HIS A 15 10.18 -11.58 -20.24
N GLU A 16 11.21 -11.04 -20.90
CA GLU A 16 12.61 -11.42 -20.70
C GLU A 16 13.09 -11.11 -19.28
N ARG A 17 12.74 -9.93 -18.76
CA ARG A 17 13.06 -9.54 -17.38
C ARG A 17 12.39 -10.47 -16.37
N LEU A 18 11.14 -10.86 -16.60
CA LEU A 18 10.44 -11.83 -15.75
C LEU A 18 11.11 -13.21 -15.81
N MET A 19 11.56 -13.67 -16.99
CA MET A 19 12.30 -14.92 -17.16
C MET A 19 13.66 -14.92 -16.46
N ARG A 20 14.31 -13.76 -16.33
CA ARG A 20 15.52 -13.64 -15.51
C ARG A 20 15.20 -13.75 -14.02
N LEU A 21 14.09 -13.15 -13.59
CA LEU A 21 13.66 -13.16 -12.20
C LEU A 21 13.25 -14.57 -11.72
N THR A 22 12.59 -15.36 -12.56
CA THR A 22 12.25 -16.76 -12.24
C THR A 22 13.49 -17.60 -11.93
N LYS A 23 14.55 -17.46 -12.75
CA LYS A 23 15.83 -18.15 -12.53
C LYS A 23 16.52 -17.74 -11.24
N ALA A 24 16.50 -16.44 -10.92
CA ALA A 24 17.15 -15.91 -9.73
C ALA A 24 16.41 -16.27 -8.43
N THR A 25 15.07 -16.35 -8.47
CA THR A 25 14.23 -16.53 -7.28
C THR A 25 13.71 -17.96 -7.10
N GLN A 26 13.91 -18.83 -8.09
CA GLN A 26 13.33 -20.19 -8.16
C GLN A 26 11.79 -20.19 -8.06
N ARG A 27 11.14 -19.11 -8.52
CA ARG A 27 9.68 -18.98 -8.56
C ARG A 27 9.15 -19.15 -9.98
N SER A 28 7.93 -19.67 -10.10
CA SER A 28 7.29 -19.81 -11.41
C SER A 28 6.85 -18.45 -11.96
N ARG A 29 6.73 -18.36 -13.29
CA ARG A 29 6.21 -17.16 -13.97
C ARG A 29 4.83 -16.76 -13.47
N SER A 30 3.93 -17.74 -13.34
CA SER A 30 2.55 -17.50 -12.88
C SER A 30 2.53 -16.98 -11.45
N TRP A 31 3.38 -17.52 -10.58
CA TRP A 31 3.48 -17.05 -9.21
C TRP A 31 4.00 -15.61 -9.14
N LEU A 32 5.09 -15.29 -9.85
CA LEU A 32 5.63 -13.92 -9.87
C LEU A 32 4.66 -12.90 -10.49
N ALA A 33 3.94 -13.29 -11.54
CA ALA A 33 2.91 -12.44 -12.13
C ALA A 33 1.76 -12.19 -11.15
N ALA A 34 1.28 -13.24 -10.48
CA ALA A 34 0.22 -13.12 -9.48
C ALA A 34 0.66 -12.27 -8.27
N ASP A 35 1.88 -12.48 -7.75
CA ASP A 35 2.45 -11.70 -6.64
C ASP A 35 2.61 -10.22 -7.03
N ALA A 36 3.11 -9.93 -8.23
CA ALA A 36 3.24 -8.56 -8.71
C ALA A 36 1.89 -7.85 -8.86
N VAL A 37 0.88 -8.54 -9.42
CA VAL A 37 -0.47 -8.00 -9.55
C VAL A 37 -1.12 -7.81 -8.19
N ALA A 38 -1.00 -8.77 -7.27
CA ALA A 38 -1.55 -8.66 -5.91
C ALA A 38 -0.98 -7.43 -5.20
N ARG A 39 0.34 -7.26 -5.18
CA ARG A 39 0.98 -6.08 -4.55
C ARG A 39 0.55 -4.76 -5.15
N TYR A 40 0.33 -4.73 -6.47
CA TYR A 40 -0.19 -3.54 -7.13
C TYR A 40 -1.62 -3.26 -6.66
N VAL A 41 -2.51 -4.26 -6.74
CA VAL A 41 -3.92 -4.13 -6.37
C VAL A 41 -4.06 -3.75 -4.90
N ASP A 42 -3.35 -4.42 -3.98
CA ASP A 42 -3.40 -4.13 -2.55
C ASP A 42 -2.99 -2.68 -2.25
N ARG A 43 -1.95 -2.17 -2.94
CA ARG A 43 -1.53 -0.77 -2.79
C ARG A 43 -2.59 0.20 -3.32
N GLU A 44 -3.09 -0.04 -4.52
CA GLU A 44 -4.05 0.87 -5.15
C GLU A 44 -5.40 0.88 -4.42
N LEU A 45 -5.87 -0.29 -3.97
CA LEU A 45 -7.11 -0.38 -3.20
C LEU A 45 -6.99 0.34 -1.86
N ALA A 46 -5.88 0.19 -1.13
CA ALA A 46 -5.69 0.93 0.12
C ALA A 46 -5.77 2.46 -0.07
N ILE A 47 -5.28 2.97 -1.21
CA ILE A 47 -5.38 4.39 -1.56
C ILE A 47 -6.83 4.77 -1.88
N ILE A 48 -7.50 3.98 -2.74
CA ILE A 48 -8.88 4.24 -3.15
C ILE A 48 -9.81 4.22 -1.93
N GLU A 49 -9.74 3.17 -1.13
CA GLU A 49 -10.56 2.99 0.08
C GLU A 49 -10.31 4.13 1.07
N GLY A 50 -9.06 4.55 1.27
CA GLY A 50 -8.74 5.70 2.14
C GLY A 50 -9.36 7.01 1.65
N ILE A 51 -9.37 7.25 0.33
CA ILE A 51 -10.00 8.43 -0.27
C ILE A 51 -11.52 8.37 -0.12
N GLU A 52 -12.12 7.23 -0.45
CA GLU A 52 -13.57 7.02 -0.35
C GLU A 52 -14.05 7.22 1.10
N GLN A 53 -13.32 6.67 2.06
CA GLN A 53 -13.58 6.88 3.49
C GLN A 53 -13.49 8.35 3.88
N GLY A 54 -12.46 9.07 3.43
CA GLY A 54 -12.32 10.50 3.72
C GLY A 54 -13.45 11.36 3.14
N ILE A 55 -13.95 11.00 1.96
CA ILE A 55 -15.14 11.63 1.36
C ILE A 55 -16.37 11.37 2.24
N GLU A 56 -16.58 10.13 2.67
CA GLU A 56 -17.70 9.76 3.55
C GLU A 56 -17.62 10.47 4.91
N ASP A 57 -16.44 10.55 5.51
CA ASP A 57 -16.19 11.25 6.77
C ASP A 57 -16.52 12.73 6.66
N THR A 58 -16.14 13.36 5.54
CA THR A 58 -16.50 14.75 5.25
C THR A 58 -18.02 14.94 5.13
N GLN A 59 -18.69 14.05 4.40
CA GLN A 59 -20.15 14.13 4.19
C GLN A 59 -20.95 13.88 5.47
N SER A 60 -20.43 13.01 6.34
CA SER A 60 -21.06 12.66 7.63
C SER A 60 -20.66 13.60 8.77
N GLY A 61 -19.81 14.59 8.53
CA GLY A 61 -19.33 15.54 9.54
C GLY A 61 -18.35 14.94 10.54
N ARG A 62 -17.74 13.77 10.24
CA ARG A 62 -16.67 13.14 11.04
C ARG A 62 -15.32 13.80 10.76
N ILE A 63 -15.27 15.11 10.94
CA ILE A 63 -14.08 15.95 10.71
C ILE A 63 -13.79 16.80 11.94
N ILE A 64 -12.56 17.28 12.04
CA ILE A 64 -12.12 18.22 13.07
C ILE A 64 -11.54 19.47 12.42
N ASP A 65 -11.51 20.58 13.15
CA ASP A 65 -10.85 21.81 12.70
C ASP A 65 -9.34 21.58 12.49
N HIS A 66 -8.78 22.28 11.51
CA HIS A 66 -7.38 22.14 11.12
C HIS A 66 -6.42 22.41 12.29
N ASP A 67 -6.67 23.47 13.06
CA ASP A 67 -5.82 23.84 14.20
C ASP A 67 -5.82 22.74 15.27
N ALA A 68 -7.00 22.19 15.57
CA ALA A 68 -7.13 21.08 16.52
C ALA A 68 -6.40 19.82 16.04
N ALA A 69 -6.43 19.53 14.73
CA ALA A 69 -5.69 18.41 14.14
C ALA A 69 -4.17 18.59 14.28
N MET A 70 -3.66 19.80 14.01
CA MET A 70 -2.23 20.10 14.10
C MET A 70 -1.73 20.08 15.55
N ASP A 71 -2.52 20.56 16.49
CA ASP A 71 -2.22 20.48 17.92
C ASP A 71 -2.10 19.02 18.40
N ASP A 72 -3.02 18.16 17.96
CA ASP A 72 -3.00 16.74 18.32
C ASP A 72 -1.77 16.02 17.73
N LEU A 73 -1.45 16.30 16.47
CA LEU A 73 -0.25 15.78 15.81
C LEU A 73 1.04 16.21 16.52
N GLN A 74 1.14 17.48 16.88
CA GLN A 74 2.31 18.01 17.57
C GLN A 74 2.49 17.35 18.94
N ARG A 75 1.40 17.16 19.68
CA ARG A 75 1.38 16.46 20.97
C ARG A 75 1.92 15.02 20.84
N ILE A 76 1.42 14.25 19.87
CA ILE A 76 1.87 12.86 19.63
C ILE A 76 3.37 12.82 19.29
N VAL A 77 3.85 13.74 18.46
CA VAL A 77 5.27 13.81 18.08
C VAL A 77 6.16 14.11 19.30
N ASP A 78 5.74 15.03 20.15
CA ASP A 78 6.53 15.42 21.33
C ASP A 78 6.56 14.32 22.39
N GLU A 79 5.45 13.62 22.62
CA GLU A 79 5.39 12.43 23.48
C GLU A 79 6.38 11.36 22.98
N ALA A 80 6.36 11.04 21.68
CA ALA A 80 7.27 10.05 21.10
C ALA A 80 8.75 10.45 21.23
N ARG A 81 9.09 11.75 21.12
CA ARG A 81 10.46 12.25 21.32
C ARG A 81 10.91 12.13 22.77
N GLN A 82 10.02 12.42 23.73
CA GLN A 82 10.33 12.30 25.15
C GLN A 82 10.60 10.85 25.54
N GLU A 83 9.79 9.90 25.06
CA GLU A 83 10.01 8.47 25.30
C GLU A 83 11.36 7.99 24.76
N GLN A 84 11.73 8.43 23.55
CA GLN A 84 13.04 8.11 22.98
C GLN A 84 14.20 8.70 23.78
N ALA A 85 14.03 9.90 24.34
CA ALA A 85 15.03 10.54 25.18
C ALA A 85 15.21 9.83 26.53
N ILE A 86 14.13 9.27 27.10
CA ILE A 86 14.18 8.50 28.36
C ILE A 86 14.79 7.11 28.15
N ARG A 87 14.61 6.51 26.97
CA ARG A 87 15.13 5.18 26.64
C ARG A 87 16.64 5.16 26.36
N LYS A 88 17.24 6.33 26.12
CA LYS A 88 18.66 6.48 25.76
C LYS A 88 19.51 6.81 26.99
#